data_AF-A0A8D8WBD0-F1
#
_entry.id   AF-A0A8D8WBD0-F1
#
_cell.length_a   1.000
_cell.length_b   1.000
_cell.length_c   1.000
_cell.angle_alpha   90.00
_cell.angle_beta   90.00
_cell.angle_gamma   90.00
#
_symmetry.space_group_name_H-M   'P 1'
#
loop_
_entity.id
_entity.type
_entity.pdbx_description
1 polymer ?
#
loop_
_entity_poly.entity_id
_entity_poly.type
_entity_poly.pdbx_seq_one_letter_code
_entity_poly.pdbx_strand_id
1 'polypeptide(L)'
;MWVWRRLDGIKWSDKVRNEEVLRRVGEKREILTTIKDRKRNWLGHILRRDYLQRRIMEGKLEGRRPRGRRRFGMLTDMLNGRTFEQMKEDAQDRVKWRTSC
;
A
#
# COMPACT_ATOMS: atom_id res chain seq x y z
N MET A 1 7.66 13.06 -13.02
CA MET A 1 7.85 14.53 -12.87
C MET A 1 8.62 15.13 -14.02
N TRP A 2 9.76 14.55 -14.39
CA TRP A 2 10.56 14.99 -15.55
C TRP A 2 9.77 14.97 -16.88
N VAL A 3 9.09 13.85 -17.19
CA VAL A 3 8.27 13.73 -18.41
C VAL A 3 7.21 14.85 -18.49
N TRP A 4 6.46 15.05 -17.40
CA TRP A 4 5.45 16.11 -17.32
C TRP A 4 6.02 17.52 -17.47
N ARG A 5 7.15 17.82 -16.84
CA ARG A 5 7.83 19.12 -17.00
C ARG A 5 8.30 19.34 -18.43
N ARG A 6 8.75 18.29 -19.11
CA ARG A 6 9.20 18.36 -20.50
C ARG A 6 8.04 18.59 -21.47
N LEU A 7 6.90 17.92 -21.25
CA LEU A 7 5.68 18.11 -22.03
C LEU A 7 5.09 19.52 -21.87
N ASP A 8 5.11 20.06 -20.65
CA ASP A 8 4.59 21.42 -20.34
C ASP A 8 5.62 22.54 -20.59
N GLY A 9 6.80 22.21 -21.16
CA GLY A 9 7.85 23.18 -21.46
C GLY A 9 8.48 23.89 -20.25
N ILE A 10 8.29 23.36 -19.04
CA ILE A 10 8.76 23.96 -17.79
C ILE A 10 10.27 23.80 -17.67
N LYS A 11 10.98 24.93 -17.66
CA LYS A 11 12.42 24.98 -17.42
C LYS A 11 12.71 24.89 -15.92
N TRP A 12 13.93 24.47 -15.57
CA TRP A 12 14.37 24.42 -14.17
C TRP A 12 14.43 25.81 -13.51
N SER A 13 14.62 26.86 -14.33
CA SER A 13 14.63 28.27 -13.93
C SER A 13 13.28 28.76 -13.42
N ASP A 14 12.19 28.15 -13.88
CA ASP A 14 10.83 28.62 -13.62
C ASP A 14 10.38 28.29 -12.18
N LYS A 15 11.16 27.46 -11.46
CA LYS A 15 10.95 27.06 -10.05
C LYS A 15 9.50 26.64 -9.72
N VAL A 16 8.77 26.12 -10.70
CA VAL A 16 7.38 25.67 -10.54
C VAL A 16 7.30 24.48 -9.59
N ARG A 17 6.38 24.53 -8.61
CA ARG A 17 6.14 23.44 -7.65
C ARG A 17 5.57 22.19 -8.35
N ASN A 18 5.90 21.00 -7.85
CA ASN A 18 5.42 19.74 -8.45
C ASN A 18 3.90 19.60 -8.45
N GLU A 19 3.23 20.12 -7.42
CA GLU A 19 1.76 20.15 -7.31
C GLU A 19 1.14 20.92 -8.48
N GLU A 20 1.72 22.07 -8.82
CA GLU A 20 1.27 22.90 -9.94
C GLU A 20 1.48 22.21 -11.29
N VAL A 21 2.64 21.55 -11.49
CA VAL A 21 2.86 20.78 -12.73
C VAL A 21 1.85 19.65 -12.88
N LEU A 22 1.52 18.97 -11.79
CA LEU A 22 0.50 17.92 -11.80
C LEU A 22 -0.90 18.47 -12.06
N ARG A 23 -1.25 19.61 -11.47
CA ARG A 23 -2.51 20.32 -11.73
C ARG A 23 -2.67 20.68 -13.21
N ARG A 24 -1.61 21.18 -13.86
CA ARG A 24 -1.63 21.56 -15.29
C ARG A 24 -1.87 20.37 -16.22
N VAL A 25 -1.23 19.25 -15.93
CA VAL A 25 -1.37 18.02 -16.73
C VAL A 25 -2.66 17.25 -16.35
N GLY A 26 -3.38 17.68 -15.32
CA GLY A 26 -4.57 17.00 -14.82
C GLY A 26 -4.27 15.67 -14.13
N GLU A 27 -3.02 15.45 -13.74
CA GLU A 27 -2.54 14.20 -13.17
C GLU A 27 -2.46 14.28 -11.65
N LYS A 28 -2.77 13.19 -10.95
CA LYS A 28 -2.67 13.12 -9.48
C LYS A 28 -1.44 12.33 -9.04
N ARG A 29 -0.80 12.74 -7.95
CA ARG A 29 0.36 12.04 -7.39
C ARG A 29 -0.09 10.84 -6.54
N GLU A 30 -0.50 9.78 -7.20
CA GLU A 30 -1.15 8.62 -6.56
C GLU A 30 -0.19 7.44 -6.33
N ILE A 31 1.13 7.62 -6.33
CA ILE A 31 2.06 6.47 -6.18
C ILE A 31 1.83 5.76 -4.84
N LEU A 32 1.68 6.51 -3.74
CA LEU A 32 1.43 5.92 -2.42
C LEU A 32 0.07 5.22 -2.37
N THR A 33 -0.98 5.84 -2.92
CA THR A 33 -2.30 5.23 -3.04
C THR A 33 -2.25 3.95 -3.86
N THR A 34 -1.59 3.98 -5.01
CA THR A 34 -1.41 2.83 -5.90
C THR A 34 -0.68 1.70 -5.20
N ILE A 35 0.37 2.01 -4.43
CA ILE A 35 1.09 1.01 -3.63
C ILE A 35 0.18 0.42 -2.55
N LYS A 36 -0.58 1.26 -1.84
CA LYS A 36 -1.57 0.84 -0.82
C LYS A 36 -2.60 -0.10 -1.45
N ASP A 37 -3.16 0.28 -2.60
CA ASP A 37 -4.15 -0.50 -3.34
C ASP A 37 -3.61 -1.85 -3.82
N ARG A 38 -2.39 -1.87 -4.37
CA ARG A 38 -1.74 -3.12 -4.82
C ARG A 38 -1.50 -4.07 -3.65
N LYS A 39 -0.92 -3.58 -2.55
CA LYS A 39 -0.71 -4.36 -1.33
C LYS A 39 -2.04 -4.92 -0.81
N ARG A 40 -3.09 -4.09 -0.77
CA ARG A 40 -4.44 -4.47 -0.33
C ARG A 40 -5.07 -5.54 -1.23
N ASN A 41 -4.99 -5.37 -2.55
CA ASN A 41 -5.55 -6.33 -3.50
C ASN A 41 -4.88 -7.69 -3.39
N TRP A 42 -3.55 -7.71 -3.26
CA TRP A 42 -2.78 -8.92 -3.04
C TRP A 42 -3.13 -9.60 -1.71
N LEU A 43 -3.19 -8.83 -0.62
CA LEU A 43 -3.50 -9.37 0.70
C LEU A 43 -4.91 -9.94 0.77
N GLY A 44 -5.91 -9.20 0.27
CA GLY A 44 -7.28 -9.69 0.20
C GLY A 44 -7.45 -10.91 -0.71
N HIS A 45 -6.63 -11.04 -1.76
CA HIS A 45 -6.61 -12.25 -2.59
C HIS A 45 -6.10 -13.46 -1.80
N ILE A 46 -5.02 -13.29 -1.03
CA ILE A 46 -4.44 -14.35 -0.20
C ILE A 46 -5.37 -14.75 0.95
N LEU A 47 -5.96 -13.79 1.66
CA LEU A 47 -6.77 -14.09 2.86
C LEU A 47 -8.11 -14.78 2.53
N ARG A 48 -8.66 -14.58 1.33
CA ARG A 48 -9.94 -15.21 0.91
C ARG A 48 -9.82 -16.67 0.48
N ARG A 49 -8.60 -17.14 0.22
CA ARG A 49 -8.36 -18.50 -0.28
C ARG A 49 -7.39 -19.21 0.65
N ASP A 50 -7.49 -20.54 0.71
CA ASP A 50 -6.55 -21.33 1.51
C ASP A 50 -5.30 -21.65 0.67
N TYR A 51 -4.43 -20.66 0.54
CA TYR A 51 -3.11 -20.84 -0.07
C TYR A 51 -2.01 -21.04 0.99
N LEU A 52 -0.88 -21.60 0.58
CA LEU A 52 0.31 -21.74 1.43
C LEU A 52 0.71 -20.42 2.09
N GLN A 53 0.64 -19.30 1.37
CA GLN A 53 0.98 -17.97 1.87
C GLN A 53 0.11 -17.58 3.07
N ARG A 54 -1.19 -17.92 3.05
CA ARG A 54 -2.10 -17.66 4.18
C ARG A 54 -1.67 -18.46 5.40
N ARG A 55 -1.39 -19.76 5.23
CA ARG A 55 -0.91 -20.63 6.31
C ARG A 55 0.41 -20.16 6.90
N ILE A 56 1.34 -19.69 6.06
CA ILE A 56 2.61 -19.11 6.51
C ILE A 56 2.38 -17.82 7.31
N MET A 57 1.43 -16.98 6.91
CA MET A 57 1.11 -15.73 7.64
C MET A 57 0.44 -16.00 8.99
N GLU A 58 -0.42 -17.02 9.06
CA GLU A 58 -1.09 -17.47 10.28
C GLU A 58 -0.15 -18.27 11.20
N GLY A 59 0.88 -18.88 10.62
CA GLY A 59 1.85 -19.70 11.32
C GLY A 59 2.71 -18.91 12.30
N LYS A 60 2.92 -19.48 13.48
CA LYS A 60 3.91 -18.99 14.44
C LYS A 60 5.21 -19.74 14.21
N LEU A 61 6.28 -19.02 13.85
CA LEU A 61 7.62 -19.60 13.84
C LEU A 61 8.10 -19.84 15.27
N GLU A 62 8.68 -21.02 15.50
CA GLU A 62 9.38 -21.31 16.74
C GLU A 62 10.66 -20.47 16.87
N GLY A 63 11.02 -20.17 18.11
CA GLY A 63 12.17 -19.33 18.44
C GLY A 63 11.80 -17.89 18.83
N ARG A 64 12.83 -17.10 19.14
CA ARG A 64 12.70 -15.70 19.55
C ARG A 64 13.20 -14.78 18.45
N ARG A 65 12.48 -13.69 18.20
CA ARG A 65 12.96 -12.63 17.29
C ARG A 65 14.23 -12.00 17.88
N PRO A 66 15.25 -11.70 17.05
CA PRO A 66 16.46 -11.04 17.52
C PRO A 66 16.16 -9.67 18.15
N ARG A 67 16.98 -9.27 19.13
CA ARG A 67 16.89 -7.94 19.75
C ARG A 67 17.26 -6.87 18.73
N GLY A 68 16.52 -5.75 18.72
CA GLY A 68 16.76 -4.61 17.84
C GLY A 68 15.49 -3.91 17.37
N ARG A 69 15.65 -2.93 16.47
CA ARG A 69 14.52 -2.19 15.88
C ARG A 69 13.67 -3.14 15.02
N ARG A 70 12.37 -3.21 15.33
CA ARG A 70 11.42 -3.97 14.52
C ARG A 70 11.38 -3.39 13.10
N ARG A 71 11.53 -4.25 12.10
CA ARG A 71 11.28 -3.86 10.71
C ARG A 71 9.79 -3.56 10.54
N PHE A 72 9.48 -2.42 9.94
CA PHE A 72 8.11 -2.06 9.60
C PHE A 72 7.73 -2.78 8.30
N GLY A 73 7.03 -3.91 8.43
CA GLY A 73 6.63 -4.75 7.31
C GLY A 73 5.26 -4.37 6.75
N MET A 74 4.94 -4.89 5.55
CA MET A 74 3.66 -4.64 4.88
C MET A 74 2.44 -4.98 5.73
N LEU A 75 2.48 -6.09 6.49
CA LEU A 75 1.37 -6.46 7.37
C LEU A 75 1.20 -5.44 8.51
N THR A 76 2.29 -4.97 9.09
CA THR A 76 2.26 -3.93 10.14
C THR A 76 1.72 -2.61 9.61
N ASP A 77 2.12 -2.23 8.40
CA ASP A 77 1.62 -1.08 7.64
C ASP A 77 0.10 -1.19 7.36
N MET A 78 -0.39 -2.38 7.04
CA MET A 78 -1.80 -2.61 6.68
C MET A 78 -2.74 -2.79 7.86
N LEU A 79 -2.24 -3.25 9.01
CA LEU A 79 -3.05 -3.49 10.21
C LEU A 79 -3.71 -2.20 10.68
N ASN A 80 -3.07 -1.04 10.56
CA ASN A 80 -3.66 0.28 10.89
C ASN A 80 -4.42 0.29 12.24
N GLY A 81 -3.87 -0.41 13.25
CA GLY A 81 -4.49 -0.53 14.58
C GLY A 81 -5.49 -1.69 14.75
N ARG A 82 -5.87 -2.40 13.68
CA ARG A 82 -6.66 -3.64 13.72
C ARG A 82 -5.79 -4.85 14.08
N THR A 83 -6.43 -5.91 14.55
CA THR A 83 -5.81 -7.23 14.67
C THR A 83 -5.79 -7.97 13.33
N PHE A 84 -4.97 -9.01 13.21
CA PHE A 84 -4.89 -9.82 12.00
C PHE A 84 -6.18 -10.60 11.74
N GLU A 85 -6.88 -11.06 12.78
CA GLU A 85 -8.17 -11.75 12.64
C GLU A 85 -9.26 -10.81 12.12
N GLN A 86 -9.34 -9.57 12.64
CA GLN A 86 -10.25 -8.55 12.11
C GLN A 86 -10.00 -8.28 10.63
N MET A 87 -8.72 -8.21 10.22
CA MET A 87 -8.36 -8.03 8.81
C MET A 87 -8.80 -9.22 7.94
N LYS A 88 -8.74 -10.45 8.46
CA LYS A 88 -9.22 -11.65 7.76
C LYS A 88 -10.72 -11.62 7.54
N GLU A 89 -11.47 -11.26 8.57
CA GLU A 89 -12.93 -11.10 8.50
C GLU A 89 -13.30 -10.02 7.48
N ASP A 90 -12.66 -8.85 7.56
CA ASP A 90 -12.85 -7.74 6.62
C ASP A 90 -12.51 -8.14 5.18
N ALA A 91 -11.51 -9.01 4.99
CA ALA A 91 -11.11 -9.45 3.67
C ALA A 91 -12.15 -10.37 3.02
N GLN A 92 -12.96 -11.12 3.78
CA GLN A 92 -13.98 -12.01 3.20
C GLN A 92 -15.06 -11.23 2.45
N ASP A 93 -15.52 -10.12 3.04
CA ASP A 93 -16.44 -9.22 2.37
C ASP A 93 -15.69 -8.36 1.34
N ARG A 94 -15.96 -8.62 0.05
CA ARG A 94 -15.32 -7.89 -1.06
C ARG A 94 -15.72 -6.42 -1.11
N VAL A 95 -16.95 -6.09 -0.74
CA VAL A 95 -17.46 -4.72 -0.76
C VAL A 95 -16.78 -3.96 0.36
N LYS A 96 -16.85 -4.50 1.59
CA LYS A 96 -16.17 -3.94 2.75
C LYS A 96 -14.67 -3.80 2.50
N TRP A 97 -13.99 -4.81 1.97
CA TRP A 97 -12.55 -4.75 1.68
C TRP A 97 -12.16 -3.63 0.70
N ARG A 98 -13.02 -3.34 -0.29
CA ARG A 98 -12.79 -2.26 -1.26
C ARG A 98 -13.03 -0.87 -0.67
N THR A 99 -13.93 -0.73 0.31
CA THR A 99 -14.32 0.56 0.90
C THR A 99 -13.65 0.87 2.23
N SER A 100 -13.05 -0.11 2.91
CA SER A 100 -12.50 0.03 4.27
C SER A 100 -11.19 0.85 4.39
N CYS A 101 -10.82 1.69 3.41
CA CYS A 101 -9.52 2.35 3.40
C CYS A 101 -9.46 3.65 2.59
#